data_AF-A0A2K2FVJ4-F1
#
_entry.id   AF-A0A2K2FVJ4-F1
#
_cell.length_a   1.000
_cell.length_b   1.000
_cell.length_c   1.000
_cell.angle_alpha   90.00
_cell.angle_beta   90.00
_cell.angle_gamma   90.00
#
_symmetry.space_group_name_H-M   'P 1'
#
loop_
_entity.id
_entity.type
_entity.pdbx_description
1 polymer ?
#
loop_
_entity_poly.entity_id
_entity_poly.type
_entity_poly.pdbx_seq_one_letter_code
_entity_poly.pdbx_strand_id
1 'polypeptide(L)'
;MPNITAEVEGKDTISDPRTGTVGYTRNAALVFYDWMLTRREEGGFGCYSDEVDWDWVAAEANVCDELVDTPAGQERRYEFDSYIQTGAAPSEVRDTFVTCCAGRFTYSGGKMLLRTGYYVPPSSTLQEMDLAGPITVPALLEGDQIANEISGSYIEPDKYQPSDVPTRSQYADDVRQASYDLPHITSPYRGQRILEYYLRKSAAERRVTWPMNIMGIAISTLDTVQLATSRYGLNNYAFQVTSWGLNQDFSCGLQLEEHNADMFEFDPDSYLEPGEVGVLDEAEPISDSDEIILDGGDATTEID
;
A
#
# COMPACT_ATOMS: atom_id res chain seq x y z
N MET A 1 -21.42 5.76 39.52
CA MET A 1 -20.36 6.78 39.41
C MET A 1 -20.48 7.38 38.01
N PRO A 2 -20.43 8.71 37.84
CA PRO A 2 -20.42 9.30 36.51
C PRO A 2 -19.11 8.95 35.79
N ASN A 3 -19.19 8.57 34.52
CA ASN A 3 -18.03 8.43 33.66
C ASN A 3 -17.62 9.84 33.20
N ILE A 4 -16.38 10.24 33.50
CA ILE A 4 -15.80 11.49 33.03
C ILE A 4 -14.99 11.15 31.78
N THR A 5 -15.32 11.78 30.66
CA THR A 5 -14.57 11.70 29.40
C THR A 5 -13.91 13.05 29.13
N ALA A 6 -12.71 13.03 28.55
CA ALA A 6 -11.98 14.23 28.15
C ALA A 6 -11.38 14.00 26.77
N GLU A 7 -11.44 15.02 25.92
CA GLU A 7 -10.70 15.07 24.66
C GLU A 7 -9.28 15.56 24.95
N VAL A 8 -8.29 14.88 24.38
CA VAL A 8 -6.87 15.16 24.61
C VAL A 8 -6.23 15.56 23.29
N GLU A 9 -5.70 16.77 23.24
CA GLU A 9 -4.88 17.21 22.12
C GLU A 9 -3.45 16.65 22.26
N GLY A 10 -2.86 16.27 21.13
CA GLY A 10 -1.60 15.54 21.08
C GLY A 10 -0.38 16.38 21.48
N LYS A 11 0.80 15.83 21.17
CA LYS A 11 2.08 16.48 21.40
C LYS A 11 2.22 17.75 20.53
N ASP A 12 2.44 18.90 21.15
CA ASP A 12 2.61 20.22 20.52
C ASP A 12 4.09 20.56 20.23
N THR A 13 4.97 19.57 20.22
CA THR A 13 6.43 19.78 20.02
C THR A 13 6.96 19.15 18.74
N ILE A 14 6.07 18.82 17.80
CA ILE A 14 6.43 18.25 16.50
C ILE A 14 6.99 19.36 15.62
N SER A 15 8.19 19.14 15.06
CA SER A 15 8.88 20.10 14.20
C SER A 15 8.65 19.77 12.72
N ASP A 16 8.19 20.74 11.93
CA ASP A 16 8.12 20.62 10.48
C ASP A 16 9.44 21.13 9.84
N PRO A 17 10.22 20.26 9.16
CA PRO A 17 11.48 20.67 8.54
C PRO A 17 11.31 21.63 7.35
N ARG A 18 10.12 21.71 6.74
CA ARG A 18 9.85 22.57 5.57
C ARG A 18 9.72 24.03 5.95
N THR A 19 9.08 24.29 7.08
CA THR A 19 8.71 25.64 7.54
C THR A 19 9.50 26.07 8.78
N GLY A 20 10.13 25.14 9.50
CA GLY A 20 10.76 25.36 10.80
C GLY A 20 9.75 25.65 11.93
N THR A 21 8.46 25.43 11.69
CA THR A 21 7.43 25.61 12.71
C THR A 21 7.40 24.40 13.64
N VAL A 22 7.24 24.68 14.94
CA VAL A 22 7.02 23.66 15.96
C VAL A 22 5.61 23.84 16.50
N GLY A 23 4.86 22.74 16.57
CA GLY A 23 3.51 22.75 17.11
C GLY A 23 2.80 21.42 16.92
N TYR A 24 1.52 21.40 17.25
CA TYR A 24 0.62 20.30 16.97
C TYR A 24 0.41 20.17 15.46
N THR A 25 0.51 18.94 14.97
CA THR A 25 0.23 18.60 13.58
C THR A 25 -0.32 17.19 13.51
N ARG A 26 -1.18 16.96 12.52
CA ARG A 26 -1.72 15.65 12.19
C ARG A 26 -1.05 15.02 10.98
N ASN A 27 -0.08 15.71 10.36
CA ASN A 27 0.63 15.19 9.20
C ASN A 27 1.33 13.86 9.55
N ALA A 28 0.97 12.81 8.84
CA ALA A 28 1.36 11.46 9.19
C ALA A 28 2.89 11.24 9.16
N ALA A 29 3.60 11.80 8.18
CA ALA A 29 5.05 11.70 8.10
C ALA A 29 5.74 12.42 9.27
N LEU A 30 5.29 13.63 9.63
CA LEU A 30 5.86 14.38 10.75
C LEU A 30 5.64 13.67 12.09
N VAL A 31 4.42 13.16 12.31
CA VAL A 31 4.07 12.39 13.52
C VAL A 31 4.91 11.10 13.60
N PHE A 32 5.08 10.38 12.49
CA PHE A 32 5.91 9.17 12.43
C PHE A 32 7.36 9.44 12.83
N TYR A 33 7.98 10.47 12.25
CA TYR A 33 9.39 10.79 12.53
C TYR A 33 9.61 11.36 13.93
N ASP A 34 8.64 12.11 14.47
CA ASP A 34 8.68 12.53 15.87
C ASP A 34 8.60 11.32 16.84
N TRP A 35 7.73 10.33 16.54
CA TRP A 35 7.68 9.09 17.30
C TRP A 35 8.97 8.26 17.16
N MET A 36 9.57 8.22 15.97
CA MET A 36 10.85 7.54 15.72
C MET A 36 11.98 8.13 16.59
N LEU A 37 12.04 9.46 16.70
CA LEU A 37 13.06 10.17 17.51
C LEU A 37 12.76 10.14 19.02
N THR A 38 11.51 9.94 19.41
CA THR A 38 11.12 9.85 20.82
C THR A 38 11.86 8.69 21.48
N ARG A 39 12.34 8.90 22.72
CA ARG A 39 13.17 7.91 23.41
C ARG A 39 12.36 6.65 23.71
N ARG A 40 13.04 5.51 23.70
CA ARG A 40 12.41 4.21 23.99
C ARG A 40 11.76 4.14 25.38
N GLU A 41 12.34 4.81 26.36
CA GLU A 41 11.79 4.92 27.72
C GLU A 41 10.49 5.74 27.81
N GLU A 42 10.25 6.60 26.82
CA GLU A 42 9.03 7.41 26.66
C GLU A 42 8.03 6.74 25.70
N GLY A 43 8.33 5.54 25.18
CA GLY A 43 7.47 4.78 24.27
C GLY A 43 7.71 5.02 22.77
N GLY A 44 8.77 5.72 22.40
CA GLY A 44 9.21 5.89 21.01
C GLY A 44 10.12 4.76 20.51
N PHE A 45 10.59 4.90 19.27
CA PHE A 45 11.57 3.95 18.69
C PHE A 45 12.99 4.17 19.24
N GLY A 46 13.38 5.44 19.46
CA GLY A 46 14.71 5.82 19.95
C GLY A 46 15.76 5.94 18.85
N CYS A 47 15.36 6.34 17.65
CA CYS A 47 16.22 6.65 16.51
C CYS A 47 17.14 7.85 16.84
N TYR A 48 18.37 7.82 16.36
CA TYR A 48 19.26 8.98 16.48
C TYR A 48 18.91 10.04 15.42
N SER A 49 19.20 11.30 15.72
CA SER A 49 18.88 12.42 14.80
C SER A 49 19.61 12.33 13.46
N ASP A 50 20.77 11.67 13.42
CA ASP A 50 21.56 11.44 12.22
C ASP A 50 21.11 10.22 11.42
N GLU A 51 20.20 9.40 11.94
CA GLU A 51 19.52 8.32 11.20
C GLU A 51 18.27 8.82 10.46
N VAL A 52 17.88 10.08 10.65
CA VAL A 52 16.79 10.73 9.92
C VAL A 52 17.35 11.56 8.76
N ASP A 53 16.68 11.50 7.62
CA ASP A 53 16.91 12.39 6.48
C ASP A 53 15.79 13.42 6.43
N TRP A 54 16.10 14.67 6.78
CA TRP A 54 15.10 15.74 6.87
C TRP A 54 14.57 16.21 5.52
N ASP A 55 15.35 16.04 4.44
CA ASP A 55 14.87 16.34 3.09
C ASP A 55 13.86 15.27 2.64
N TRP A 56 14.10 14.02 3.03
CA TRP A 56 13.13 12.94 2.85
C TRP A 56 11.84 13.19 3.65
N VAL A 57 11.96 13.54 4.94
CA VAL A 57 10.79 13.86 5.78
C VAL A 57 9.98 15.00 5.16
N ALA A 58 10.64 16.05 4.67
CA ALA A 58 9.99 17.17 4.00
C ALA A 58 9.23 16.74 2.74
N ALA A 59 9.81 15.86 1.91
CA ALA A 59 9.16 15.34 0.70
C ALA A 59 7.90 14.54 1.05
N GLU A 60 7.99 13.62 2.01
CA GLU A 60 6.86 12.78 2.42
C GLU A 60 5.78 13.61 3.14
N ALA A 61 6.17 14.64 3.92
CA ALA A 61 5.21 15.56 4.52
C ALA A 61 4.41 16.33 3.47
N ASN A 62 5.00 16.69 2.32
CA ASN A 62 4.26 17.28 1.21
C ASN A 62 3.22 16.31 0.64
N VAL A 63 3.57 15.04 0.47
CA VAL A 63 2.64 14.00 -0.02
C VAL A 63 1.48 13.82 0.95
N CYS A 64 1.75 13.74 2.26
CA CYS A 64 0.70 13.66 3.28
C CYS A 64 -0.28 14.84 3.22
N ASP A 65 0.20 16.04 2.87
CA ASP A 65 -0.58 17.28 2.81
C ASP A 65 -1.36 17.49 1.51
N GLU A 66 -1.17 16.63 0.51
CA GLU A 66 -1.95 16.71 -0.74
C GLU A 66 -3.45 16.61 -0.45
N LEU A 67 -4.22 17.51 -1.04
CA LEU A 67 -5.67 17.52 -0.87
C LEU A 67 -6.30 16.48 -1.80
N VAL A 68 -7.21 15.70 -1.24
CA VAL A 68 -8.00 14.70 -1.97
C VAL A 68 -9.48 15.00 -1.79
N ASP A 69 -10.20 14.99 -2.90
CA ASP A 69 -11.64 15.20 -2.92
C ASP A 69 -12.37 13.97 -2.34
N THR A 70 -13.37 14.24 -1.52
CA THR A 70 -14.26 13.28 -0.87
C THR A 70 -15.69 13.80 -0.96
N PRO A 71 -16.71 12.94 -0.74
CA PRO A 71 -18.10 13.38 -0.70
C PRO A 71 -18.37 14.42 0.40
N ALA A 72 -17.56 14.43 1.46
CA ALA A 72 -17.64 15.40 2.56
C ALA A 72 -16.82 16.69 2.34
N GLY A 73 -16.13 16.84 1.21
CA GLY A 73 -15.25 17.97 0.90
C GLY A 73 -13.81 17.53 0.64
N GLN A 74 -12.83 18.38 0.97
CA GLN A 74 -11.41 18.04 0.80
C GLN A 74 -10.79 17.61 2.12
N GLU A 75 -10.02 16.53 2.09
CA GLU A 75 -9.18 16.10 3.21
C GLU A 75 -7.73 15.92 2.77
N ARG A 76 -6.80 16.00 3.72
CA ARG A 76 -5.39 15.66 3.45
C ARG A 76 -5.25 14.17 3.16
N ARG A 77 -4.29 13.83 2.31
CA ARG A 77 -4.03 12.45 1.86
C ARG A 77 -3.76 11.51 3.02
N TYR A 78 -2.86 11.89 3.94
CA TYR A 78 -2.54 11.09 5.13
C TYR A 78 -2.44 11.96 6.38
N GLU A 79 -3.29 11.68 7.36
CA GLU A 79 -3.19 12.24 8.72
C GLU A 79 -3.28 11.13 9.77
N PHE A 80 -2.64 11.35 10.92
CA PHE A 80 -2.73 10.48 12.10
C PHE A 80 -3.44 11.18 13.24
N ASP A 81 -4.49 10.53 13.73
CA ASP A 81 -5.39 11.01 14.78
C ASP A 81 -5.60 9.92 15.83
N SER A 82 -4.57 9.64 16.63
CA SER A 82 -4.67 8.60 17.66
C SER A 82 -3.62 8.76 18.75
N TYR A 83 -3.84 8.07 19.86
CA TYR A 83 -2.84 7.93 20.90
C TYR A 83 -1.97 6.68 20.66
N ILE A 84 -0.71 6.76 21.05
CA ILE A 84 0.21 5.63 20.99
C ILE A 84 0.26 5.02 22.39
N GLN A 85 -0.09 3.74 22.52
CA GLN A 85 0.03 3.04 23.80
C GLN A 85 1.48 2.63 24.06
N THR A 86 2.06 3.14 25.14
CA THR A 86 3.38 2.72 25.60
C THR A 86 3.34 1.27 26.09
N GLY A 87 4.25 0.42 25.60
CA GLY A 87 4.39 -0.98 26.03
C GLY A 87 4.26 -2.01 24.89
N ALA A 88 3.70 -1.63 23.75
CA ALA A 88 3.75 -2.43 22.53
C ALA A 88 5.18 -2.50 21.96
N ALA A 89 5.49 -3.52 21.16
CA ALA A 89 6.80 -3.58 20.52
C ALA A 89 6.93 -2.43 19.52
N PRO A 90 8.05 -1.67 19.50
CA PRO A 90 8.20 -0.55 18.57
C PRO A 90 8.06 -0.95 17.11
N SER A 91 8.43 -2.18 16.73
CA SER A 91 8.19 -2.69 15.38
C SER A 91 6.70 -2.79 15.04
N GLU A 92 5.87 -3.23 15.97
CA GLU A 92 4.42 -3.34 15.76
C GLU A 92 3.79 -1.96 15.58
N VAL A 93 4.16 -0.99 16.44
CA VAL A 93 3.70 0.41 16.33
C VAL A 93 4.19 1.06 15.03
N ARG A 94 5.42 0.79 14.62
CA ARG A 94 5.92 1.26 13.32
C ARG A 94 5.06 0.71 12.18
N ASP A 95 4.75 -0.58 12.21
CA ASP A 95 4.04 -1.24 11.14
C ASP A 95 2.57 -0.77 11.04
N THR A 96 1.94 -0.37 12.15
CA THR A 96 0.62 0.28 12.12
C THR A 96 0.67 1.65 11.45
N PHE A 97 1.71 2.45 11.71
CA PHE A 97 1.93 3.73 11.02
C PHE A 97 2.12 3.54 9.51
N VAL A 98 2.99 2.60 9.13
CA VAL A 98 3.26 2.30 7.71
C VAL A 98 1.97 1.87 7.01
N THR A 99 1.16 1.03 7.66
CA THR A 99 -0.11 0.54 7.12
C THR A 99 -1.15 1.66 6.95
N CYS A 100 -1.26 2.55 7.94
CA CYS A 100 -2.18 3.70 7.88
C CYS A 100 -1.79 4.76 6.83
N CYS A 101 -0.59 4.68 6.26
CA CYS A 101 -0.13 5.53 5.16
C CYS A 101 -0.11 4.82 3.81
N ALA A 102 -0.63 3.58 3.69
CA ALA A 102 -0.46 2.74 2.50
C ALA A 102 1.03 2.65 2.06
N GLY A 103 1.94 2.77 3.03
CA GLY A 103 3.34 3.04 2.78
C GLY A 103 4.23 1.80 2.79
N ARG A 104 5.53 2.05 2.70
CA ARG A 104 6.59 1.08 2.96
C ARG A 104 7.68 1.71 3.81
N PHE A 105 8.30 0.89 4.65
CA PHE A 105 9.42 1.31 5.48
C PHE A 105 10.66 0.51 5.13
N THR A 106 11.81 1.18 5.09
CA THR A 106 13.11 0.52 4.95
C THR A 106 14.16 1.23 5.80
N TYR A 107 15.21 0.48 6.14
CA TYR A 107 16.43 1.03 6.70
C TYR A 107 17.55 0.79 5.70
N SER A 108 18.03 1.87 5.07
CA SER A 108 19.05 1.83 4.02
C SER A 108 20.03 2.98 4.20
N GLY A 109 21.32 2.72 3.96
CA GLY A 109 22.36 3.75 4.07
C GLY A 109 22.51 4.38 5.46
N GLY A 110 22.09 3.68 6.53
CA GLY A 110 22.06 4.25 7.88
C GLY A 110 20.88 5.18 8.16
N LYS A 111 19.89 5.23 7.26
CA LYS A 111 18.73 6.11 7.33
C LYS A 111 17.43 5.32 7.45
N MET A 112 16.53 5.84 8.29
CA MET A 112 15.17 5.33 8.45
C MET A 112 14.25 6.02 7.43
N LEU A 113 13.76 5.28 6.44
CA LEU A 113 13.01 5.84 5.32
C LEU A 113 11.57 5.27 5.32
N LEU A 114 10.59 6.15 5.56
CA LEU A 114 9.18 5.87 5.34
C LEU A 114 8.79 6.44 3.97
N ARG A 115 8.34 5.60 3.04
CA ARG A 115 7.68 6.04 1.81
C ARG A 115 6.17 5.95 2.02
N THR A 116 5.48 7.07 1.98
CA THR A 116 4.00 7.09 2.01
C THR A 116 3.43 6.57 0.69
N GLY A 117 2.15 6.21 0.68
CA GLY A 117 1.50 5.64 -0.50
C GLY A 117 1.33 6.67 -1.62
N TYR A 118 2.26 6.71 -2.57
CA TYR A 118 2.11 7.45 -3.81
C TYR A 118 2.95 6.81 -4.92
N TYR A 119 2.57 7.08 -6.17
CA TYR A 119 3.29 6.57 -7.33
C TYR A 119 4.60 7.34 -7.55
N VAL A 120 5.70 6.60 -7.67
CA VAL A 120 7.00 7.14 -8.07
C VAL A 120 7.38 6.53 -9.43
N PRO A 121 7.59 7.35 -10.48
CA PRO A 121 7.99 6.83 -11.78
C PRO A 121 9.40 6.19 -11.72
N PRO A 122 9.72 5.24 -12.63
CA PRO A 122 11.02 4.61 -12.66
C PRO A 122 12.18 5.61 -12.74
N SER A 123 13.12 5.50 -11.82
CA SER A 123 14.33 6.34 -11.77
C SER A 123 15.48 5.76 -12.58
N SER A 124 15.51 4.44 -12.76
CA SER A 124 16.55 3.74 -13.50
C SER A 124 16.01 2.56 -14.32
N THR A 125 16.76 2.18 -15.34
CA THR A 125 16.44 1.03 -16.19
C THR A 125 17.50 -0.04 -16.02
N LEU A 126 17.11 -1.22 -15.55
CA LEU A 126 17.99 -2.36 -15.38
C LEU A 126 18.12 -3.12 -16.69
N GLN A 127 19.36 -3.33 -17.14
CA GLN A 127 19.63 -3.99 -18.41
C GLN A 127 20.04 -5.45 -18.21
N GLU A 128 19.75 -6.30 -19.19
CA GLU A 128 20.16 -7.72 -19.15
C GLU A 128 21.69 -7.90 -19.12
N MET A 129 22.47 -6.92 -19.62
CA MET A 129 23.93 -6.98 -19.58
C MET A 129 24.51 -6.88 -18.17
N ASP A 130 23.74 -6.36 -17.22
CA ASP A 130 24.18 -6.19 -15.83
C ASP A 130 23.85 -7.39 -14.95
N LEU A 131 23.29 -8.46 -15.55
CA LEU A 131 22.92 -9.67 -14.83
C LEU A 131 24.14 -10.46 -14.35
N ALA A 132 24.12 -10.86 -13.09
CA ALA A 132 25.09 -11.80 -12.51
C ALA A 132 24.60 -13.26 -12.54
N GLY A 133 23.36 -13.50 -12.98
CA GLY A 133 22.74 -14.83 -13.00
C GLY A 133 21.42 -14.86 -13.74
N PRO A 134 20.70 -16.00 -13.71
CA PRO A 134 19.39 -16.12 -14.35
C PRO A 134 18.33 -15.29 -13.63
N ILE A 135 17.48 -14.60 -14.39
CA ILE A 135 16.29 -13.93 -13.86
C ILE A 135 15.27 -15.00 -13.44
N THR A 136 14.71 -14.85 -12.23
CA THR A 136 13.63 -15.71 -11.76
C THR A 136 12.35 -14.90 -11.65
N VAL A 137 11.32 -15.35 -12.37
CA VAL A 137 9.96 -14.80 -12.28
C VAL A 137 9.10 -15.92 -11.70
N PRO A 138 8.70 -15.87 -10.42
CA PRO A 138 7.73 -16.81 -9.89
C PRO A 138 6.42 -16.71 -10.67
N ALA A 139 5.84 -17.87 -10.99
CA ALA A 139 4.61 -17.93 -11.79
C ALA A 139 3.34 -17.64 -10.97
N LEU A 140 3.38 -17.83 -9.65
CA LEU A 140 2.27 -17.64 -8.73
C LEU A 140 2.78 -17.09 -7.40
N LEU A 141 1.98 -16.22 -6.78
CA LEU A 141 2.17 -15.84 -5.38
C LEU A 141 1.67 -16.96 -4.46
N GLU A 142 2.18 -16.95 -3.22
CA GLU A 142 1.65 -17.81 -2.16
C GLU A 142 0.21 -17.39 -1.84
N GLY A 143 -0.65 -18.36 -1.49
CA GLY A 143 -2.09 -18.13 -1.29
C GLY A 143 -2.41 -17.03 -0.27
N ASP A 144 -1.58 -16.90 0.76
CA ASP A 144 -1.72 -15.89 1.83
C ASP A 144 -1.42 -14.45 1.37
N GLN A 145 -0.81 -14.27 0.19
CA GLN A 145 -0.46 -12.96 -0.37
C GLN A 145 -1.49 -12.45 -1.39
N ILE A 146 -2.46 -13.28 -1.76
CA ILE A 146 -3.53 -12.96 -2.69
C ILE A 146 -4.83 -12.81 -1.90
N ALA A 147 -5.42 -11.63 -1.96
CA ALA A 147 -6.68 -11.26 -1.35
C ALA A 147 -7.51 -10.49 -2.38
N ASN A 148 -8.77 -10.87 -2.48
CA ASN A 148 -9.72 -10.34 -3.45
C ASN A 148 -10.86 -9.62 -2.74
N GLU A 149 -10.91 -9.71 -1.41
CA GLU A 149 -11.80 -8.97 -0.55
C GLU A 149 -11.00 -8.42 0.63
N ILE A 150 -11.05 -7.11 0.81
CA ILE A 150 -10.29 -6.39 1.83
C ILE A 150 -11.25 -5.62 2.71
N SER A 151 -11.25 -5.99 3.98
CA SER A 151 -11.95 -5.30 5.06
C SER A 151 -10.97 -4.49 5.90
N GLY A 152 -11.49 -3.55 6.68
CA GLY A 152 -10.68 -2.85 7.67
C GLY A 152 -11.51 -2.05 8.65
N SER A 153 -10.88 -1.64 9.73
CA SER A 153 -11.48 -0.84 10.80
C SER A 153 -10.80 0.52 10.90
N TYR A 154 -11.58 1.54 11.25
CA TYR A 154 -11.11 2.89 11.57
C TYR A 154 -11.72 3.36 12.89
N ILE A 155 -11.24 4.47 13.44
CA ILE A 155 -11.80 5.04 14.68
C ILE A 155 -12.85 6.09 14.34
N GLU A 156 -14.11 5.84 14.71
CA GLU A 156 -15.19 6.80 14.48
C GLU A 156 -15.00 8.06 15.36
N PRO A 157 -14.89 9.27 14.77
CA PRO A 157 -14.52 10.48 15.51
C PRO A 157 -15.53 10.90 16.57
N ASP A 158 -16.82 10.61 16.37
CA ASP A 158 -17.88 10.98 17.32
C ASP A 158 -17.98 10.02 18.51
N LYS A 159 -17.62 8.75 18.31
CA LYS A 159 -17.77 7.69 19.33
C LYS A 159 -16.46 7.28 19.97
N TYR A 160 -15.32 7.61 19.36
CA TYR A 160 -13.98 7.16 19.76
C TYR A 160 -13.90 5.63 19.90
N GLN A 161 -14.61 4.91 19.03
CA GLN A 161 -14.68 3.45 19.01
C GLN A 161 -14.35 2.94 17.60
N PRO A 162 -13.73 1.74 17.49
CA PRO A 162 -13.52 1.10 16.21
C PRO A 162 -14.86 0.88 15.48
N SER A 163 -14.89 1.25 14.21
CA SER A 163 -16.00 1.04 13.28
C SER A 163 -15.46 0.50 11.96
N ASP A 164 -16.31 -0.20 11.20
CA ASP A 164 -15.88 -0.86 9.98
C ASP A 164 -15.85 0.12 8.81
N VAL A 165 -14.78 0.05 8.02
CA VAL A 165 -14.69 0.70 6.71
C VAL A 165 -15.44 -0.17 5.71
N PRO A 166 -16.23 0.40 4.77
CA PRO A 166 -16.85 -0.37 3.69
C PRO A 166 -15.83 -1.25 2.96
N THR A 167 -16.10 -2.55 2.93
CA THR A 167 -15.24 -3.57 2.32
C THR A 167 -15.05 -3.30 0.83
N ARG A 168 -13.82 -3.50 0.34
CA ARG A 168 -13.49 -3.43 -1.09
C ARG A 168 -13.27 -4.85 -1.62
N SER A 169 -13.89 -5.19 -2.73
CA SER A 169 -13.76 -6.52 -3.33
C SER A 169 -13.65 -6.47 -4.85
N GLN A 170 -13.02 -7.50 -5.40
CA GLN A 170 -12.96 -7.77 -6.83
C GLN A 170 -13.53 -9.17 -7.06
N TYR A 171 -14.30 -9.33 -8.15
CA TYR A 171 -14.87 -10.62 -8.50
C TYR A 171 -13.77 -11.67 -8.74
N ALA A 172 -13.92 -12.82 -8.08
CA ALA A 172 -13.06 -13.98 -8.23
C ALA A 172 -13.83 -15.25 -7.88
N ASP A 173 -13.46 -16.38 -8.50
CA ASP A 173 -14.13 -17.67 -8.29
C ASP A 173 -13.96 -18.22 -6.86
N ASP A 174 -12.84 -17.90 -6.20
CA ASP A 174 -12.53 -18.30 -4.82
C ASP A 174 -12.27 -17.06 -3.97
N VAL A 175 -13.09 -16.83 -2.94
CA VAL A 175 -13.02 -15.61 -2.11
C VAL A 175 -11.87 -15.71 -1.12
N ARG A 176 -10.88 -14.81 -1.26
CA ARG A 176 -9.78 -14.67 -0.31
C ARG A 176 -9.86 -13.33 0.41
N GLN A 177 -9.96 -13.39 1.72
CA GLN A 177 -10.17 -12.23 2.57
C GLN A 177 -8.89 -11.79 3.27
N ALA A 178 -8.60 -10.50 3.24
CA ALA A 178 -7.62 -9.86 4.09
C ALA A 178 -8.28 -8.76 4.93
N SER A 179 -7.72 -8.51 6.12
CA SER A 179 -8.21 -7.47 7.01
C SER A 179 -7.05 -6.59 7.48
N TYR A 180 -7.26 -5.28 7.43
CA TYR A 180 -6.28 -4.28 7.90
C TYR A 180 -6.90 -3.45 9.01
N ASP A 181 -6.20 -3.38 10.15
CA ASP A 181 -6.56 -2.47 11.23
C ASP A 181 -5.90 -1.11 10.99
N LEU A 182 -6.70 -0.04 10.98
CA LEU A 182 -6.26 1.33 10.74
C LEU A 182 -6.52 2.20 11.99
N PRO A 183 -5.82 1.94 13.11
CA PRO A 183 -6.12 2.57 14.41
C PRO A 183 -5.79 4.07 14.46
N HIS A 184 -5.02 4.57 13.49
CA HIS A 184 -4.59 5.97 13.43
C HIS A 184 -5.49 6.85 12.56
N ILE A 185 -6.55 6.28 11.98
CA ILE A 185 -7.40 6.96 11.00
C ILE A 185 -8.78 7.22 11.57
N THR A 186 -9.23 8.47 11.42
CA THR A 186 -10.56 8.94 11.84
C THR A 186 -11.52 9.16 10.67
N SER A 187 -11.01 9.25 9.44
CA SER A 187 -11.82 9.44 8.24
C SER A 187 -12.16 8.10 7.58
N PRO A 188 -13.45 7.78 7.36
CA PRO A 188 -13.84 6.57 6.65
C PRO A 188 -13.41 6.61 5.16
N TYR A 189 -13.38 7.79 4.54
CA TYR A 189 -12.96 7.95 3.14
C TYR A 189 -11.47 7.66 2.97
N ARG A 190 -10.63 8.12 3.89
CA ARG A 190 -9.20 7.75 3.92
C ARG A 190 -9.01 6.24 4.08
N GLY A 191 -9.79 5.62 4.97
CA GLY A 191 -9.80 4.16 5.14
C GLY A 191 -10.08 3.44 3.82
N GLN A 192 -11.15 3.83 3.11
CA GLN A 192 -11.53 3.22 1.83
C GLN A 192 -10.42 3.32 0.76
N ARG A 193 -9.74 4.47 0.67
CA ARG A 193 -8.61 4.66 -0.26
C ARG A 193 -7.45 3.72 0.04
N ILE A 194 -7.14 3.51 1.32
CA ILE A 194 -6.07 2.61 1.75
C ILE A 194 -6.43 1.15 1.47
N LEU A 195 -7.67 0.73 1.73
CA LEU A 195 -8.13 -0.63 1.41
C LEU A 195 -8.09 -0.89 -0.10
N GLU A 196 -8.52 0.08 -0.91
CA GLU A 196 -8.44 0.00 -2.39
C GLU A 196 -6.99 -0.16 -2.87
N TYR A 197 -6.04 0.58 -2.30
CA TYR A 197 -4.62 0.40 -2.59
C TYR A 197 -4.15 -1.03 -2.27
N TYR A 198 -4.52 -1.57 -1.10
CA TYR A 198 -4.15 -2.94 -0.75
C TYR A 198 -4.79 -3.98 -1.67
N LEU A 199 -5.99 -3.72 -2.18
CA LEU A 199 -6.70 -4.61 -3.10
C LEU A 199 -5.95 -4.69 -4.43
N ARG A 200 -5.63 -3.53 -5.00
CA ARG A 200 -4.85 -3.43 -6.24
C ARG A 200 -3.44 -3.97 -6.08
N LYS A 201 -2.81 -3.75 -4.92
CA LYS A 201 -1.49 -4.32 -4.61
C LYS A 201 -1.54 -5.84 -4.53
N SER A 202 -2.61 -6.42 -3.98
CA SER A 202 -2.75 -7.87 -3.89
C SER A 202 -3.05 -8.50 -5.26
N ALA A 203 -3.84 -7.82 -6.09
CA ALA A 203 -4.06 -8.22 -7.48
C ALA A 203 -2.80 -8.08 -8.38
N ALA A 204 -1.82 -7.29 -7.95
CA ALA A 204 -0.55 -7.13 -8.65
C ALA A 204 0.41 -8.28 -8.34
N GLU A 205 0.32 -9.36 -9.10
CA GLU A 205 1.05 -10.61 -8.82
C GLU A 205 2.50 -10.63 -9.31
N ARG A 206 2.92 -9.69 -10.18
CA ARG A 206 4.23 -9.78 -10.81
C ARG A 206 5.33 -9.50 -9.78
N ARG A 207 6.18 -10.50 -9.55
CA ARG A 207 7.42 -10.39 -8.77
C ARG A 207 8.58 -10.85 -9.63
N VAL A 208 9.74 -10.23 -9.46
CA VAL A 208 10.96 -10.60 -10.20
C VAL A 208 12.15 -10.61 -9.26
N THR A 209 12.86 -11.72 -9.20
CA THR A 209 14.21 -11.75 -8.62
C THR A 209 15.19 -11.40 -9.73
N TRP A 210 15.86 -10.27 -9.57
CA TRP A 210 16.80 -9.73 -10.54
C TRP A 210 18.22 -9.74 -9.98
N PRO A 211 19.06 -10.74 -10.33
CA PRO A 211 20.44 -10.81 -9.86
C PRO A 211 21.34 -9.88 -10.68
N MET A 212 21.91 -8.88 -10.05
CA MET A 212 22.84 -7.93 -10.67
C MET A 212 24.29 -8.19 -10.29
N ASN A 213 25.19 -7.72 -11.15
CA ASN A 213 26.60 -7.53 -10.82
C ASN A 213 26.78 -6.34 -9.83
N ILE A 214 28.03 -5.92 -9.62
CA ILE A 214 28.38 -4.83 -8.70
C ILE A 214 27.68 -3.49 -9.00
N MET A 215 27.16 -3.27 -10.22
CA MET A 215 26.38 -2.08 -10.57
C MET A 215 25.09 -1.98 -9.74
N GLY A 216 24.57 -3.10 -9.26
CA GLY A 216 23.40 -3.14 -8.38
C GLY A 216 23.60 -2.47 -7.02
N ILE A 217 24.83 -2.12 -6.63
CA ILE A 217 25.11 -1.34 -5.42
C ILE A 217 24.51 0.07 -5.47
N ALA A 218 24.35 0.63 -6.67
CA ALA A 218 23.77 1.96 -6.83
C ALA A 218 22.24 2.01 -6.61
N ILE A 219 21.58 0.85 -6.59
CA ILE A 219 20.13 0.73 -6.41
C ILE A 219 19.83 0.55 -4.92
N SER A 220 18.88 1.32 -4.39
CA SER A 220 18.41 1.19 -3.01
C SER A 220 17.04 0.51 -2.94
N THR A 221 16.70 0.00 -1.76
CA THR A 221 15.31 -0.34 -1.43
C THR A 221 14.43 0.91 -1.57
N LEU A 222 13.15 0.70 -1.95
CA LEU A 222 12.14 1.72 -2.30
C LEU A 222 12.31 2.43 -3.65
N ASP A 223 13.43 2.24 -4.35
CA ASP A 223 13.59 2.78 -5.70
C ASP A 223 12.65 2.07 -6.68
N THR A 224 12.12 2.84 -7.63
CA THR A 224 11.35 2.30 -8.76
C THR A 224 12.27 2.14 -9.97
N VAL A 225 12.25 0.97 -10.58
CA VAL A 225 13.07 0.58 -11.72
C VAL A 225 12.23 0.03 -12.85
N GLN A 226 12.72 0.17 -14.07
CA GLN A 226 12.16 -0.47 -15.27
C GLN A 226 13.09 -1.59 -15.72
N LEU A 227 12.54 -2.72 -16.16
CA LEU A 227 13.34 -3.85 -16.63
C LEU A 227 13.44 -3.82 -18.15
N ALA A 228 14.66 -3.72 -18.70
CA ALA A 228 14.90 -3.80 -20.13
C ALA A 228 15.17 -5.26 -20.57
N THR A 229 14.15 -6.12 -20.44
CA THR A 229 14.12 -7.48 -20.96
C THR A 229 13.10 -7.69 -22.10
N SER A 230 13.59 -7.91 -23.32
CA SER A 230 12.72 -8.24 -24.46
C SER A 230 12.12 -9.64 -24.37
N ARG A 231 12.72 -10.54 -23.58
CA ARG A 231 12.36 -11.97 -23.56
C ARG A 231 11.12 -12.26 -22.71
N TYR A 232 10.94 -11.55 -21.61
CA TYR A 232 9.85 -11.79 -20.65
C TYR A 232 8.66 -10.84 -20.81
N GLY A 233 8.73 -9.88 -21.73
CA GLY A 233 7.64 -8.92 -21.97
C GLY A 233 7.40 -7.95 -20.81
N LEU A 234 8.38 -7.79 -19.92
CA LEU A 234 8.27 -6.97 -18.70
C LEU A 234 8.68 -5.50 -18.92
N ASN A 235 9.08 -5.13 -20.13
CA ASN A 235 9.58 -3.79 -20.47
C ASN A 235 8.60 -2.66 -20.20
N ASN A 236 7.30 -2.92 -20.26
CA ASN A 236 6.28 -1.88 -20.12
C ASN A 236 5.85 -1.67 -18.65
N TYR A 237 6.42 -2.44 -17.72
CA TYR A 237 6.03 -2.40 -16.32
C TYR A 237 7.13 -1.74 -15.48
N ALA A 238 6.68 -1.00 -14.47
CA ALA A 238 7.53 -0.44 -13.44
C ALA A 238 7.54 -1.38 -12.23
N PHE A 239 8.69 -1.49 -11.59
CA PHE A 239 8.88 -2.34 -10.43
C PHE A 239 9.52 -1.55 -9.30
N GLN A 240 9.04 -1.72 -8.07
CA GLN A 240 9.69 -1.20 -6.89
C GLN A 240 10.61 -2.26 -6.27
N VAL A 241 11.78 -1.83 -5.79
CA VAL A 241 12.74 -2.67 -5.08
C VAL A 241 12.26 -2.89 -3.65
N THR A 242 11.79 -4.10 -3.36
CA THR A 242 11.30 -4.49 -2.02
C THR A 242 12.44 -4.97 -1.13
N SER A 243 13.42 -5.69 -1.70
CA SER A 243 14.58 -6.17 -0.95
C SER A 243 15.86 -6.07 -1.79
N TRP A 244 16.95 -5.75 -1.11
CA TRP A 244 18.29 -5.64 -1.66
C TRP A 244 19.26 -6.42 -0.77
N GLY A 245 20.17 -7.19 -1.37
CA GLY A 245 21.20 -7.91 -0.63
C GLY A 245 22.50 -8.03 -1.42
N LEU A 246 23.63 -7.91 -0.71
CA LEU A 246 24.97 -8.12 -1.27
C LEU A 246 25.49 -9.52 -0.91
N ASN A 247 25.85 -10.29 -1.91
CA ASN A 247 26.43 -11.61 -1.74
C ASN A 247 27.95 -11.54 -1.55
N GLN A 248 28.54 -12.63 -1.05
CA GLN A 248 29.99 -12.72 -0.80
C GLN A 248 30.83 -12.64 -2.09
N ASP A 249 30.23 -12.95 -3.24
CA ASP A 249 30.85 -12.84 -4.56
C ASP A 249 30.71 -11.43 -5.17
N PHE A 250 30.24 -10.46 -4.39
CA PHE A 250 29.94 -9.08 -4.80
C PHE A 250 28.79 -8.94 -5.82
N SER A 251 28.01 -9.99 -6.05
CA SER A 251 26.74 -9.86 -6.77
C SER A 251 25.66 -9.25 -5.85
N CYS A 252 24.74 -8.50 -6.44
CA CYS A 252 23.61 -7.90 -5.75
C CYS A 252 22.33 -8.66 -6.12
N GLY A 253 21.59 -9.14 -5.12
CA GLY A 253 20.26 -9.73 -5.32
C GLY A 253 19.17 -8.70 -5.10
N LEU A 254 18.37 -8.42 -6.12
CA LEU A 254 17.19 -7.56 -6.00
C LEU A 254 15.91 -8.39 -6.01
N GLN A 255 14.98 -8.06 -5.12
CA GLN A 255 13.61 -8.53 -5.18
C GLN A 255 12.71 -7.36 -5.59
N LEU A 256 12.02 -7.55 -6.70
CA LEU A 256 11.23 -6.55 -7.37
C LEU A 256 9.75 -6.91 -7.32
N GLU A 257 8.93 -5.89 -7.13
CA GLU A 257 7.48 -6.00 -7.05
C GLU A 257 6.84 -4.99 -7.98
N GLU A 258 5.77 -5.40 -8.67
CA GLU A 258 5.04 -4.52 -9.58
C GLU A 258 4.62 -3.22 -8.89
N HIS A 259 4.83 -2.10 -9.57
CA HIS A 259 4.54 -0.77 -9.05
C HIS A 259 3.99 0.11 -10.18
N ASN A 260 2.66 0.18 -10.28
CA ASN A 260 1.97 0.93 -11.33
C ASN A 260 1.27 2.16 -10.74
N ALA A 261 1.05 3.17 -11.58
CA ALA A 261 0.33 4.39 -11.19
C ALA A 261 -1.10 4.06 -10.73
N ASP A 262 -1.77 3.18 -11.47
CA ASP A 262 -3.14 2.72 -11.21
C ASP A 262 -3.33 2.16 -9.79
N MET A 263 -2.29 1.68 -9.12
CA MET A 263 -2.40 1.20 -7.73
C MET A 263 -2.76 2.32 -6.74
N PHE A 264 -2.35 3.55 -7.03
CA PHE A 264 -2.52 4.72 -6.16
C PHE A 264 -3.65 5.65 -6.62
N GLU A 265 -4.25 5.37 -7.77
CA GLU A 265 -5.39 6.10 -8.27
C GLU A 265 -6.67 5.62 -7.59
N PHE A 266 -7.45 6.56 -7.09
CA PHE A 266 -8.75 6.29 -6.48
C PHE A 266 -9.81 7.09 -7.22
N ASP A 267 -10.89 6.41 -7.62
CA ASP A 267 -12.03 7.06 -8.27
C ASP A 267 -12.91 7.74 -7.21
N PRO A 268 -13.06 9.08 -7.21
CA PRO A 268 -13.89 9.79 -6.25
C PRO A 268 -15.38 9.39 -6.31
N ASP A 269 -15.87 8.86 -7.43
CA ASP A 269 -17.26 8.41 -7.54
C ASP A 269 -17.47 7.03 -6.90
N SER A 270 -16.37 6.33 -6.56
CA SER A 270 -16.42 4.99 -5.96
C SER A 270 -16.56 4.98 -4.42
N TYR A 271 -16.62 6.14 -3.77
CA TYR A 271 -16.81 6.21 -2.32
C TYR A 271 -18.17 5.65 -1.90
N LEU A 272 -18.15 4.82 -0.86
CA LEU A 272 -19.35 4.27 -0.24
C LEU A 272 -19.65 5.02 1.06
N GLU A 273 -20.92 5.21 1.40
CA GLU A 273 -21.27 5.77 2.70
C GLU A 273 -21.01 4.74 3.82
N PRO A 274 -20.52 5.17 5.00
CA PRO A 274 -20.36 4.29 6.15
C PRO A 274 -21.70 3.65 6.55
N GLY A 275 -21.81 2.32 6.44
CA GLY A 275 -23.02 1.57 6.77
C GLY A 275 -23.82 1.07 5.57
N GLU A 276 -23.45 1.44 4.34
CA GLU A 276 -23.94 0.77 3.13
C GLU A 276 -23.08 -0.46 2.82
N VAL A 277 -23.74 -1.61 2.62
CA VAL A 277 -23.09 -2.82 2.12
C VAL A 277 -22.82 -2.61 0.64
N GLY A 278 -21.58 -2.83 0.19
CA GLY A 278 -21.25 -2.81 -1.24
C GLY A 278 -22.25 -3.68 -2.00
N VAL A 279 -22.98 -3.08 -2.94
CA VAL A 279 -23.89 -3.82 -3.81
C VAL A 279 -23.00 -4.69 -4.70
N LEU A 280 -23.06 -6.00 -4.50
CA LEU A 280 -22.54 -6.95 -5.48
C LEU A 280 -23.38 -6.76 -6.75
N ASP A 281 -22.76 -6.38 -7.85
CA ASP A 281 -23.45 -6.39 -9.15
C ASP A 281 -24.03 -7.79 -9.37
N GLU A 282 -25.33 -7.82 -9.68
CA GLU A 282 -26.05 -9.06 -9.90
C GLU A 282 -25.41 -9.76 -11.12
N ALA A 283 -25.00 -11.02 -10.97
CA ALA A 283 -24.40 -11.77 -12.06
C ALA A 283 -25.32 -11.74 -13.27
N GLU A 284 -24.79 -11.41 -14.46
CA GLU A 284 -25.59 -11.49 -15.67
C GLU A 284 -26.13 -12.93 -15.81
N PRO A 285 -27.46 -13.10 -15.96
CA PRO A 285 -28.02 -14.43 -16.11
C PRO A 285 -27.45 -15.05 -17.38
N ILE A 286 -26.91 -16.27 -17.28
CA ILE A 286 -26.64 -17.11 -18.44
C ILE A 286 -27.96 -17.27 -19.19
N SER A 287 -28.10 -16.60 -20.33
CA SER A 287 -29.14 -16.92 -21.28
C SER A 287 -28.73 -18.22 -21.96
N ASP A 288 -29.37 -19.33 -21.58
CA ASP A 288 -29.35 -20.58 -22.34
C ASP A 288 -30.12 -20.37 -23.66
N SER A 289 -29.51 -19.64 -24.59
CA SER A 289 -29.98 -19.52 -25.96
C SER A 289 -28.86 -19.78 -26.95
N ASP A 290 -28.10 -20.85 -26.73
CA ASP A 290 -27.44 -21.57 -27.81
C ASP A 290 -28.34 -22.75 -28.19
N GLU A 291 -29.39 -22.45 -28.97
CA GLU A 291 -30.03 -23.45 -29.82
C GLU A 291 -28.98 -23.91 -30.83
N ILE A 292 -28.15 -24.88 -30.44
CA ILE A 292 -27.39 -25.69 -31.38
C ILE A 292 -28.41 -26.50 -32.16
N ILE A 293 -28.90 -25.93 -33.26
CA ILE A 293 -29.63 -26.67 -34.29
C ILE A 293 -28.61 -27.66 -34.88
N LEU A 294 -28.66 -28.89 -34.40
CA LEU A 294 -28.05 -30.04 -35.03
C LEU A 294 -28.71 -30.23 -36.40
N ASP A 295 -28.06 -29.70 -37.44
CA ASP A 295 -28.40 -29.96 -38.85
C ASP A 295 -28.13 -31.45 -39.15
N GLY A 296 -29.13 -32.28 -38.86
CA GLY A 296 -29.16 -33.70 -39.19
C GLY A 296 -29.46 -33.87 -40.67
N GLY A 297 -28.41 -34.06 -41.45
CA GLY A 297 -28.48 -34.34 -42.88
C GLY A 297 -29.39 -35.53 -43.23
N ASP A 298 -30.27 -35.26 -44.20
CA ASP A 298 -30.82 -36.10 -45.26
C ASP A 298 -31.06 -37.60 -44.97
N ALA A 299 -32.33 -37.94 -44.74
CA ALA A 299 -32.87 -39.27 -45.04
C ALA A 299 -34.35 -39.15 -45.43
N THR A 300 -34.60 -39.07 -46.74
CA THR A 300 -35.90 -39.31 -47.35
C THR A 300 -36.33 -40.77 -47.10
N THR A 301 -37.48 -40.97 -46.47
CA THR A 301 -38.27 -42.21 -46.56
C THR A 301 -39.54 -41.94 -47.34
N GLU A 302 -39.70 -42.63 -48.47
CA GLU A 302 -40.92 -42.66 -49.28
C GLU A 302 -42.08 -43.34 -48.52
N ILE A 303 -43.25 -42.71 -48.61
CA ILE A 303 -44.59 -43.25 -48.87
C ILE A 303 -44.89 -44.70 -48.39
N ASP A 304 -45.78 -44.82 -47.41
CA ASP A 304 -47.20 -45.22 -47.61
C ASP A 304 -48.11 -44.59 -46.54
#